data_AF-A0A821IE78-F1
#
_entry.id   AF-A0A821IE78-F1
#
_cell.length_a   1.000
_cell.length_b   1.000
_cell.length_c   1.000
_cell.angle_alpha   90.00
_cell.angle_beta   90.00
_cell.angle_gamma   90.00
#
_symmetry.space_group_name_H-M   'P 1'
#
loop_
_entity.id
_entity.type
_entity.pdbx_description
1 polymer ?
#
loop_
_entity_poly.entity_id
_entity_poly.type
_entity_poly.pdbx_seq_one_letter_code
_entity_poly.pdbx_strand_id
1 'polypeptide(L)'
;RHLHPFRILAGVDDCNDCWSEDIYSRFGGLGILKQSVLNKMSKGNWFMFEELVMGSGTLCQRCTQPTLQLPGGVELDASRLFRDRMYQQHGLVHPIVREKSSSEKRTSHDLLLAYIIDNKRFTSGDRKEIDAAINEINNYTNFHLNKTTNRTTKLQWPLVRGSYLFYNQVRARNISSIEINATSTDSRSPIYELIENNFIGQLKILRQMDIHITGPGTGQMYQTFLSDGSVTINLGGIRPPEFENT
;
A
#
# COMPACT_ATOMS: atom_id res chain seq x y z
N ARG A 1 -5.78 18.34 17.04
CA ARG A 1 -7.16 17.80 16.89
C ARG A 1 -7.19 16.41 16.23
N HIS A 2 -6.68 16.20 15.01
CA HIS A 2 -6.83 14.90 14.29
C HIS A 2 -6.29 13.63 15.00
N LEU A 3 -5.38 13.75 15.98
CA LEU A 3 -4.92 12.63 16.82
C LEU A 3 -5.73 12.40 18.11
N HIS A 4 -6.76 13.21 18.39
CA HIS A 4 -7.62 12.97 19.55
C HIS A 4 -8.40 11.66 19.37
N PRO A 5 -8.56 10.84 20.42
CA PRO A 5 -9.29 9.59 20.32
C PRO A 5 -10.79 9.89 20.25
N PHE A 6 -11.51 9.12 19.44
CA PHE A 6 -12.96 9.21 19.24
C PHE A 6 -13.56 7.80 19.17
N ARG A 7 -14.88 7.69 19.34
CA ARG A 7 -15.59 6.41 19.20
C ARG A 7 -16.25 6.36 17.83
N ILE A 8 -16.07 5.26 17.11
CA ILE A 8 -16.70 5.05 15.80
C ILE A 8 -18.08 4.44 16.03
N LEU A 9 -19.13 5.01 15.43
CA LEU A 9 -20.42 4.34 15.29
C LEU A 9 -20.42 3.58 13.96
N ALA A 10 -20.55 2.25 14.00
CA ALA A 10 -20.56 1.43 12.79
C ALA A 10 -21.49 0.22 12.89
N GLY A 11 -22.17 -0.09 11.79
CA GLY A 11 -22.80 -1.38 11.55
C GLY A 11 -21.77 -2.37 11.03
N VAL A 12 -20.91 -2.87 11.91
CA VAL A 12 -19.98 -3.98 11.60
C VAL A 12 -20.67 -5.28 12.01
N ASP A 13 -20.79 -6.22 11.08
CA ASP A 13 -21.29 -7.56 11.38
C ASP A 13 -20.29 -8.35 12.22
N ASP A 14 -20.78 -9.26 13.06
CA ASP A 14 -19.97 -10.14 13.92
C ASP A 14 -19.28 -11.24 13.08
N CYS A 15 -18.30 -10.83 12.28
CA CYS A 15 -17.50 -11.70 11.41
C CYS A 15 -16.18 -12.06 12.10
N ASN A 16 -16.05 -13.32 12.53
CA ASN A 16 -14.90 -13.82 13.30
C ASN A 16 -13.54 -13.65 12.59
N ASP A 17 -13.52 -13.71 11.26
CA ASP A 17 -12.31 -13.61 10.44
C ASP A 17 -12.09 -12.21 9.85
N CYS A 18 -12.98 -11.24 10.16
CA CYS A 18 -12.92 -9.89 9.59
C CYS A 18 -12.13 -8.93 10.49
N TRP A 19 -11.12 -8.31 9.90
CA TRP A 19 -10.21 -7.39 10.59
C TRP A 19 -10.81 -6.00 10.82
N SER A 20 -11.95 -5.72 10.20
CA SER A 20 -12.62 -4.41 10.22
C SER A 20 -12.89 -3.89 11.64
N GLU A 21 -13.26 -4.76 12.59
CA GLU A 21 -13.51 -4.34 13.97
C GLU A 21 -12.22 -3.91 14.70
N ASP A 22 -11.12 -4.67 14.60
CA ASP A 22 -9.83 -4.25 15.19
C ASP A 22 -9.30 -2.97 14.53
N ILE A 23 -9.34 -2.89 13.19
CA ILE A 23 -8.89 -1.74 12.40
C ILE A 23 -9.67 -0.47 12.79
N TYR A 24 -11.00 -0.50 12.78
CA TYR A 24 -11.82 0.66 13.14
C TYR A 24 -11.71 0.99 14.65
N SER A 25 -11.66 -0.03 15.53
CA SER A 25 -11.51 0.17 16.98
C SER A 25 -10.23 0.92 17.31
N ARG A 26 -9.10 0.52 16.72
CA ARG A 26 -7.80 1.20 16.84
C ARG A 26 -7.79 2.56 16.16
N PHE A 27 -8.37 2.68 14.96
CA PHE A 27 -8.46 3.95 14.27
C PHE A 27 -9.18 5.00 15.13
N GLY A 28 -10.32 4.66 15.74
CA GLY A 28 -11.01 5.54 16.69
C GLY A 28 -10.20 5.79 17.96
N GLY A 29 -9.65 4.74 18.57
CA GLY A 29 -8.90 4.82 19.83
C GLY A 29 -9.79 4.83 21.09
N LEU A 30 -11.09 5.11 20.96
CA LEU A 30 -12.12 4.82 22.00
C LEU A 30 -13.01 3.62 21.63
N GLY A 31 -12.56 2.81 20.65
CA GLY A 31 -13.26 1.64 20.14
C GLY A 31 -14.44 1.95 19.22
N ILE A 32 -15.28 0.93 19.02
CA ILE A 32 -16.51 1.01 18.21
C ILE A 32 -17.74 0.93 19.13
N LEU A 33 -18.74 1.77 18.88
CA LEU A 33 -20.11 1.54 19.28
C LEU A 33 -20.82 0.81 18.14
N LYS A 34 -21.12 -0.48 18.31
CA LYS A 34 -21.86 -1.24 17.30
C LYS A 34 -23.27 -0.67 17.16
N GLN A 35 -23.75 -0.51 15.92
CA GLN A 35 -25.11 -0.02 15.65
C GLN A 35 -26.18 -0.90 16.32
N SER A 36 -25.94 -2.21 16.43
CA SER A 36 -26.81 -3.15 17.16
C SER A 36 -26.93 -2.85 18.67
N VAL A 37 -25.89 -2.27 19.29
CA VAL A 37 -25.91 -1.80 20.68
C VAL A 37 -26.67 -0.48 20.77
N LEU A 38 -26.39 0.48 19.88
CA LEU A 38 -27.11 1.76 19.82
C LEU A 38 -28.63 1.55 19.63
N ASN A 39 -29.03 0.64 18.73
CA ASN A 39 -30.42 0.27 18.48
C ASN A 39 -31.12 -0.41 19.68
N LYS A 40 -30.36 -1.04 20.58
CA LYS A 40 -30.91 -1.57 21.85
C LYS A 40 -31.09 -0.44 22.86
N MET A 41 -30.13 0.48 22.94
CA MET A 41 -30.16 1.62 23.86
C MET A 41 -31.19 2.70 23.46
N SER A 42 -31.49 2.85 22.17
CA SER A 42 -32.45 3.85 21.65
C SER A 42 -33.92 3.48 21.88
N LYS A 43 -34.21 2.30 22.45
CA LYS A 43 -35.59 1.91 22.81
C LYS A 43 -36.13 2.83 23.91
N GLY A 44 -36.86 3.86 23.50
CA GLY A 44 -37.40 4.90 24.37
C GLY A 44 -36.44 6.08 24.64
N ASN A 45 -35.25 6.11 24.03
CA ASN A 45 -34.24 7.15 24.23
C ASN A 45 -33.81 7.79 22.92
N TRP A 46 -33.62 9.11 22.94
CA TRP A 46 -33.05 9.87 21.83
C TRP A 46 -31.56 10.11 22.08
N PHE A 47 -30.75 9.98 21.03
CA PHE A 47 -29.33 10.35 21.06
C PHE A 47 -29.12 11.68 20.34
N MET A 48 -28.46 12.61 21.01
CA MET A 48 -28.01 13.87 20.46
C MET A 48 -26.50 13.82 20.29
N PHE A 49 -26.00 14.23 19.14
CA PHE A 49 -24.57 14.29 18.83
C PHE A 49 -24.17 15.76 18.71
N GLU A 50 -23.09 16.16 19.38
CA GLU A 50 -22.51 17.51 19.23
C GLU A 50 -21.91 17.71 17.83
N GLU A 51 -21.33 16.64 17.27
CA GLU A 51 -20.76 16.59 15.92
C GLU A 51 -21.07 15.21 15.31
N LEU A 52 -21.54 15.18 14.06
CA LEU A 52 -21.89 13.96 13.33
C LEU A 52 -21.31 13.99 11.92
N VAL A 53 -20.34 13.12 11.65
CA VAL A 53 -19.73 12.94 10.33
C VAL A 53 -20.31 11.69 9.68
N MET A 54 -21.01 11.86 8.55
CA MET A 54 -21.59 10.77 7.77
C MET A 54 -21.01 10.74 6.36
N GLY A 55 -20.49 9.59 5.95
CA GLY A 55 -20.12 9.31 4.57
C GLY A 55 -21.32 8.88 3.73
N SER A 56 -21.27 9.09 2.41
CA SER A 56 -22.24 8.50 1.49
C SER A 56 -22.03 6.99 1.40
N GLY A 57 -23.08 6.20 1.69
CA GLY A 57 -23.04 4.73 1.66
C GLY A 57 -22.79 4.12 0.27
N THR A 58 -22.74 4.96 -0.77
CA THR A 58 -22.22 4.60 -2.09
C THR A 58 -20.72 4.33 -2.00
N LEU A 59 -20.37 3.05 -1.82
CA LEU A 59 -19.03 2.47 -1.91
C LEU A 59 -18.14 3.20 -2.92
N CYS A 60 -16.86 3.40 -2.59
CA CYS A 60 -15.84 4.05 -3.42
C CYS A 60 -15.87 3.60 -4.89
N GLN A 61 -16.71 4.24 -5.69
CA GLN A 61 -16.78 4.01 -7.12
C GLN A 61 -15.50 4.55 -7.74
N ARG A 62 -14.56 3.64 -8.02
CA ARG A 62 -13.36 3.85 -8.84
C ARG A 62 -12.81 5.27 -8.68
N CYS A 63 -12.06 5.53 -7.61
CA CYS A 63 -11.28 6.76 -7.59
C CYS A 63 -10.42 6.80 -8.86
N THR A 64 -10.63 7.81 -9.69
CA THR A 64 -9.88 8.06 -10.93
C THR A 64 -8.96 9.26 -10.79
N GLN A 65 -9.05 9.99 -9.68
CA GLN A 65 -8.13 11.07 -9.34
C GLN A 65 -6.72 10.50 -9.11
N PRO A 66 -5.65 11.14 -9.62
CA PRO A 66 -4.28 10.65 -9.44
C PRO A 66 -3.86 10.41 -7.98
N THR A 67 -4.47 11.13 -7.04
CA THR A 67 -4.21 11.05 -5.59
C THR A 67 -5.13 10.06 -4.86
N LEU A 68 -6.13 9.47 -5.54
CA LEU A 68 -7.25 8.65 -5.02
C LEU A 68 -7.87 9.16 -3.70
N GLN A 69 -7.82 10.48 -3.45
CA GLN A 69 -8.48 11.07 -2.29
C GLN A 69 -9.95 11.37 -2.62
N LEU A 70 -10.77 11.54 -1.58
CA LEU A 70 -12.08 12.17 -1.75
C LEU A 70 -11.87 13.67 -2.06
N PRO A 71 -12.73 14.33 -2.86
CA PRO A 71 -12.53 15.72 -3.28
C PRO A 71 -12.27 16.72 -2.13
N GLY A 72 -12.97 16.58 -0.98
CA GLY A 72 -12.75 17.41 0.21
C GLY A 72 -11.60 16.94 1.13
N GLY A 73 -10.97 15.79 0.84
CA GLY A 73 -9.85 15.26 1.61
C GLY A 73 -8.52 15.95 1.29
N VAL A 74 -8.36 16.46 0.05
CA VAL A 74 -7.10 17.04 -0.44
C VAL A 74 -6.73 18.31 0.34
N GLU A 75 -7.66 19.23 0.52
CA GLU A 75 -7.46 20.48 1.26
C GLU A 75 -7.15 20.25 2.76
N LEU A 76 -7.59 19.11 3.29
CA LEU A 76 -7.41 18.71 4.69
C LEU A 76 -6.19 17.78 4.90
N ASP A 77 -5.45 17.44 3.83
CA ASP A 77 -4.37 16.45 3.85
C ASP A 77 -4.82 15.10 4.45
N ALA A 78 -6.10 14.76 4.22
CA ALA A 78 -6.82 13.76 5.01
C ALA A 78 -6.23 12.36 4.85
N SER A 79 -5.75 12.00 3.65
CA SER A 79 -5.09 10.72 3.40
C SER A 79 -3.80 10.57 4.19
N ARG A 80 -2.98 11.63 4.31
CA ARG A 80 -1.75 11.58 5.11
C ARG A 80 -2.06 11.52 6.60
N LEU A 81 -3.02 12.31 7.07
CA LEU A 81 -3.45 12.28 8.47
C LEU A 81 -4.05 10.92 8.86
N PHE A 82 -4.83 10.30 7.97
CA PHE A 82 -5.36 8.95 8.13
C PHE A 82 -4.24 7.91 8.18
N ARG A 83 -3.32 7.95 7.22
CA ARG A 83 -2.12 7.10 7.16
C ARG A 83 -1.34 7.16 8.47
N ASP A 84 -0.88 8.35 8.83
CA ASP A 84 0.02 8.56 9.96
C ASP A 84 -0.64 8.08 11.26
N ARG A 85 -1.95 8.34 11.43
CA ARG A 85 -2.76 7.81 12.52
C ARG A 85 -2.86 6.28 12.52
N MET A 86 -3.06 5.63 11.38
CA MET A 86 -3.10 4.16 11.32
C MET A 86 -1.75 3.54 11.72
N TYR A 87 -0.63 4.07 11.24
CA TYR A 87 0.70 3.61 11.68
C TYR A 87 0.88 3.80 13.20
N GLN A 88 0.52 4.97 13.74
CA GLN A 88 0.60 5.24 15.18
C GLN A 88 -0.27 4.29 16.02
N GLN A 89 -1.53 4.07 15.65
CA GLN A 89 -2.48 3.24 16.41
C GLN A 89 -2.15 1.74 16.37
N HIS A 90 -1.34 1.30 15.39
CA HIS A 90 -0.77 -0.05 15.34
C HIS A 90 0.66 -0.13 15.92
N GLY A 91 1.16 0.93 16.57
CA GLY A 91 2.50 0.95 17.18
C GLY A 91 3.65 0.87 16.17
N LEU A 92 3.38 1.20 14.90
CA LEU A 92 4.36 1.19 13.82
C LEU A 92 5.02 2.56 13.70
N VAL A 93 6.31 2.56 13.32
CA VAL A 93 7.00 3.79 12.95
C VAL A 93 6.34 4.35 11.68
N HIS A 94 6.18 5.68 11.63
CA HIS A 94 5.60 6.39 10.50
C HIS A 94 6.27 6.05 9.15
N PRO A 95 5.54 6.19 8.03
CA PRO A 95 6.10 6.09 6.69
C PRO A 95 7.26 7.07 6.46
N ILE A 96 8.09 6.76 5.48
CA ILE A 96 9.27 7.56 5.17
C ILE A 96 8.80 8.83 4.44
N VAL A 97 9.04 9.99 5.06
CA VAL A 97 8.82 11.29 4.41
C VAL A 97 9.99 11.59 3.48
N ARG A 98 9.73 11.82 2.20
CA ARG A 98 10.76 12.16 1.20
C ARG A 98 10.61 13.62 0.77
N GLU A 99 11.49 14.47 1.29
CA GLU A 99 11.30 15.93 1.30
C GLU A 99 11.46 16.65 -0.05
N LYS A 100 12.12 16.04 -1.05
CA LYS A 100 12.55 16.76 -2.28
C LYS A 100 12.39 15.96 -3.56
N SER A 101 12.85 14.71 -3.59
CA SER A 101 12.43 13.71 -4.59
C SER A 101 12.60 12.31 -4.04
N SER A 102 12.00 11.31 -4.71
CA SER A 102 12.19 9.89 -4.39
C SER A 102 13.57 9.35 -4.77
N SER A 103 14.41 10.15 -5.44
CA SER A 103 15.74 9.81 -5.95
C SER A 103 16.88 10.70 -5.45
N GLU A 104 16.61 11.86 -4.84
CA GLU A 104 17.63 12.90 -4.57
C GLU A 104 18.77 12.43 -3.63
N LYS A 105 18.49 11.44 -2.78
CA LYS A 105 19.48 10.80 -1.88
C LYS A 105 19.80 9.35 -2.28
N ARG A 106 19.29 8.87 -3.42
CA ARG A 106 19.51 7.50 -3.89
C ARG A 106 20.77 7.41 -4.73
N THR A 107 21.55 6.39 -4.42
CA THR A 107 22.74 5.96 -5.14
C THR A 107 22.42 4.77 -6.04
N SER A 108 23.38 4.37 -6.86
CA SER A 108 23.27 3.16 -7.67
C SER A 108 23.27 1.85 -6.87
N HIS A 109 23.54 1.92 -5.56
CA HIS A 109 23.50 0.76 -4.67
C HIS A 109 22.19 0.68 -3.88
N ASP A 110 21.34 1.71 -3.95
CA ASP A 110 20.02 1.69 -3.35
C ASP A 110 19.06 0.87 -4.22
N LEU A 111 18.19 0.10 -3.55
CA LEU A 111 17.12 -0.65 -4.18
C LEU A 111 15.80 0.14 -4.13
N LEU A 112 15.07 0.12 -5.24
CA LEU A 112 13.63 0.40 -5.26
C LEU A 112 12.88 -0.89 -5.01
N LEU A 113 12.07 -0.94 -3.95
CA LEU A 113 11.23 -2.08 -3.66
C LEU A 113 9.88 -1.94 -4.39
N ALA A 114 9.72 -2.72 -5.46
CA ALA A 114 8.50 -2.78 -6.26
C ALA A 114 7.63 -3.95 -5.82
N TYR A 115 6.43 -3.65 -5.30
CA TYR A 115 5.48 -4.66 -4.88
C TYR A 115 4.26 -4.66 -5.79
N ILE A 116 3.98 -5.83 -6.37
CA ILE A 116 2.90 -6.04 -7.32
C ILE A 116 1.76 -6.75 -6.61
N ILE A 117 0.63 -6.08 -6.42
CA ILE A 117 -0.58 -6.65 -5.83
C ILE A 117 -1.23 -7.60 -6.85
N ASP A 118 -0.78 -8.84 -6.85
CA ASP A 118 -1.26 -9.89 -7.75
C ASP A 118 -2.67 -10.33 -7.34
N ASN A 119 -3.56 -10.33 -8.33
CA ASN A 119 -4.94 -10.74 -8.18
C ASN A 119 -5.43 -11.38 -9.49
N LYS A 120 -6.63 -11.97 -9.46
CA LYS A 120 -7.22 -12.71 -10.59
C LYS A 120 -7.37 -11.93 -11.92
N ARG A 121 -7.14 -10.62 -11.94
CA ARG A 121 -7.12 -9.81 -13.17
C ARG A 121 -5.80 -9.88 -13.93
N PHE A 122 -4.69 -10.23 -13.27
CA PHE A 122 -3.38 -10.39 -13.90
C PHE A 122 -3.31 -11.73 -14.65
N THR A 123 -3.05 -11.66 -15.94
CA THR A 123 -2.71 -12.79 -16.82
C THR A 123 -1.23 -13.17 -16.69
N SER A 124 -0.85 -14.32 -17.24
CA SER A 124 0.57 -14.70 -17.35
C SER A 124 1.34 -13.86 -18.37
N GLY A 125 0.64 -13.14 -19.27
CA GLY A 125 1.22 -12.12 -20.14
C GLY A 125 1.65 -10.89 -19.34
N ASP A 126 0.71 -10.29 -18.59
CA ASP A 126 0.95 -9.08 -17.80
C ASP A 126 2.15 -9.25 -16.85
N ARG A 127 2.26 -10.41 -16.18
CA ARG A 127 3.41 -10.75 -15.31
C ARG A 127 4.74 -10.75 -16.08
N LYS A 128 4.78 -11.35 -17.27
CA LYS A 128 5.98 -11.37 -18.11
C LYS A 128 6.36 -9.97 -18.60
N GLU A 129 5.39 -9.12 -18.92
CA GLU A 129 5.65 -7.74 -19.34
C GLU A 129 6.18 -6.88 -18.20
N ILE A 130 5.62 -7.02 -16.98
CA ILE A 130 6.13 -6.38 -15.76
C ILE A 130 7.56 -6.85 -15.46
N ASP A 131 7.81 -8.16 -15.48
CA ASP A 131 9.13 -8.73 -15.23
C ASP A 131 10.14 -8.28 -16.30
N ALA A 132 9.73 -8.22 -17.57
CA ALA A 132 10.56 -7.72 -18.67
C ALA A 132 10.94 -6.24 -18.46
N ALA A 133 9.98 -5.38 -18.10
CA ALA A 133 10.23 -3.96 -17.83
C ALA A 133 11.18 -3.74 -16.64
N ILE A 134 11.01 -4.51 -15.56
CA ILE A 134 11.94 -4.48 -14.41
C ILE A 134 13.35 -4.91 -14.83
N ASN A 135 13.47 -5.97 -15.62
CA ASN A 135 14.75 -6.46 -16.13
C ASN A 135 15.41 -5.47 -17.10
N GLU A 136 14.63 -4.79 -17.95
CA GLU A 136 15.13 -3.74 -18.86
C GLU A 136 15.76 -2.57 -18.08
N ILE A 137 15.04 -2.04 -17.07
CA ILE A 137 15.52 -0.96 -16.19
C ILE A 137 16.82 -1.37 -15.48
N ASN A 138 16.86 -2.60 -14.96
CA ASN A 138 18.05 -3.13 -14.26
C ASN A 138 19.24 -3.33 -15.20
N ASN A 139 19.00 -3.88 -16.40
CA ASN A 139 20.05 -4.09 -17.41
C ASN A 139 20.62 -2.75 -17.92
N TYR A 140 19.77 -1.76 -18.16
CA TYR A 140 20.18 -0.40 -18.52
C TYR A 140 21.07 0.22 -17.43
N THR A 141 20.62 0.12 -16.17
CA THR A 141 21.37 0.61 -15.00
C THR A 141 22.75 -0.07 -14.89
N ASN A 142 22.80 -1.40 -14.96
CA ASN A 142 24.05 -2.16 -14.88
C ASN A 142 25.01 -1.85 -16.04
N PHE A 143 24.51 -1.72 -17.27
CA PHE A 143 25.32 -1.32 -18.43
C PHE A 143 25.98 0.04 -18.22
N HIS A 144 25.23 1.03 -17.72
CA HIS A 144 25.76 2.36 -17.47
C HIS A 144 26.77 2.39 -16.31
N LEU A 145 26.55 1.61 -15.25
CA LEU A 145 27.50 1.48 -14.14
C LEU A 145 28.85 0.91 -14.61
N ASN A 146 28.83 -0.17 -15.38
CA ASN A 146 30.04 -0.81 -15.89
C ASN A 146 30.83 0.09 -16.87
N LYS A 147 30.16 1.02 -17.56
CA LYS A 147 30.77 1.95 -18.53
C LYS A 147 31.33 3.24 -17.91
N THR A 148 30.97 3.58 -16.67
CA THR A 148 31.29 4.90 -16.05
C THR A 148 32.31 4.85 -14.90
N THR A 149 33.17 3.83 -14.86
CA THR A 149 34.30 3.74 -13.90
C THR A 149 35.21 4.97 -13.84
N ASN A 150 35.25 5.80 -14.90
CA ASN A 150 36.10 6.99 -15.01
C ASN A 150 35.36 8.35 -15.17
N ARG A 151 34.04 8.47 -14.93
CA ARG A 151 33.34 9.78 -15.01
C ARG A 151 32.41 10.06 -13.84
N THR A 152 32.63 11.23 -13.22
CA THR A 152 32.02 11.69 -11.96
C THR A 152 30.58 12.24 -12.07
N THR A 153 30.08 12.51 -13.27
CA THR A 153 28.69 12.95 -13.51
C THR A 153 27.76 11.74 -13.60
N LYS A 154 27.54 11.12 -12.45
CA LYS A 154 26.96 9.77 -12.30
C LYS A 154 25.43 9.83 -12.23
N LEU A 155 24.74 9.48 -13.32
CA LEU A 155 23.30 9.18 -13.29
C LEU A 155 23.10 7.85 -12.54
N GLN A 156 22.88 7.98 -11.23
CA GLN A 156 22.73 6.88 -10.29
C GLN A 156 21.28 6.40 -10.25
N TRP A 157 20.85 5.71 -11.31
CA TRP A 157 19.58 5.01 -11.27
C TRP A 157 19.66 3.86 -10.24
N PRO A 158 18.73 3.79 -9.27
CA PRO A 158 18.65 2.66 -8.34
C PRO A 158 18.07 1.42 -9.04
N LEU A 159 18.52 0.23 -8.63
CA LEU A 159 17.99 -1.04 -9.16
C LEU A 159 16.59 -1.32 -8.62
N VAL A 160 15.72 -1.91 -9.45
CA VAL A 160 14.34 -2.27 -9.09
C VAL A 160 14.25 -3.75 -8.70
N ARG A 161 13.74 -4.03 -7.50
CA ARG A 161 13.43 -5.38 -7.03
C ARG A 161 11.92 -5.60 -7.00
N GLY A 162 11.41 -6.38 -7.95
CA GLY A 162 10.01 -6.82 -8.00
C GLY A 162 9.67 -7.87 -6.92
N SER A 163 8.45 -7.86 -6.41
CA SER A 163 7.90 -8.87 -5.50
C SER A 163 6.38 -8.94 -5.63
N TYR A 164 5.85 -10.11 -6.00
CA TYR A 164 4.41 -10.33 -6.16
C TYR A 164 3.76 -10.66 -4.81
N LEU A 165 2.69 -9.93 -4.49
CA LEU A 165 1.88 -10.10 -3.28
C LEU A 165 0.51 -10.65 -3.66
N PHE A 166 0.31 -11.94 -3.40
CA PHE A 166 -0.99 -12.59 -3.58
C PHE A 166 -1.85 -12.36 -2.34
N TYR A 167 -3.08 -11.88 -2.52
CA TYR A 167 -4.07 -11.85 -1.46
C TYR A 167 -4.21 -13.25 -0.84
N ASN A 168 -4.17 -13.31 0.50
CA ASN A 168 -4.18 -14.51 1.35
C ASN A 168 -2.87 -15.33 1.41
N GLN A 169 -1.76 -14.91 0.81
CA GLN A 169 -0.47 -15.62 0.88
C GLN A 169 0.73 -14.73 1.29
N VAL A 170 0.48 -13.70 2.09
CA VAL A 170 1.50 -12.75 2.54
C VAL A 170 2.56 -13.43 3.42
N ARG A 171 3.85 -13.14 3.17
CA ARG A 171 5.04 -13.84 3.69
C ARG A 171 6.20 -12.78 3.87
N ALA A 172 7.01 -12.78 4.97
CA ALA A 172 8.13 -11.86 5.41
C ALA A 172 9.46 -12.54 5.83
N ARG A 173 10.58 -12.07 5.30
CA ARG A 173 11.90 -12.55 5.68
C ARG A 173 12.58 -11.64 6.69
N ASN A 174 13.45 -12.24 7.50
CA ASN A 174 14.17 -11.50 8.51
C ASN A 174 15.25 -10.59 7.88
N ILE A 175 15.07 -9.29 8.16
CA ILE A 175 15.95 -8.11 8.11
C ILE A 175 17.39 -8.26 8.62
N SER A 176 18.04 -9.43 8.58
CA SER A 176 19.44 -9.57 8.98
C SER A 176 20.39 -9.36 7.79
N SER A 177 20.81 -8.10 7.61
CA SER A 177 21.99 -7.66 6.82
C SER A 177 22.28 -8.42 5.52
N ILE A 178 21.69 -7.98 4.41
CA ILE A 178 22.06 -8.45 3.06
C ILE A 178 23.12 -7.51 2.48
N GLU A 179 24.38 -7.94 2.49
CA GLU A 179 25.40 -7.39 1.58
C GLU A 179 25.13 -7.92 0.17
N ILE A 180 24.92 -7.02 -0.79
CA ILE A 180 24.58 -7.38 -2.17
C ILE A 180 25.87 -7.51 -2.99
N ASN A 181 26.48 -8.69 -2.96
CA ASN A 181 27.48 -9.07 -3.96
C ASN A 181 26.77 -9.38 -5.27
N ALA A 182 26.69 -8.39 -6.16
CA ALA A 182 26.04 -8.52 -7.47
C ALA A 182 26.83 -9.46 -8.39
N THR A 183 26.29 -10.63 -8.69
CA THR A 183 26.79 -11.55 -9.73
C THR A 183 25.83 -11.57 -10.92
N SER A 184 26.35 -11.88 -12.11
CA SER A 184 25.69 -11.66 -13.40
C SER A 184 24.45 -12.51 -13.70
N THR A 185 24.14 -13.50 -12.85
CA THR A 185 22.97 -14.38 -12.97
C THR A 185 22.56 -14.87 -11.59
N ASP A 186 21.53 -14.26 -10.99
CA ASP A 186 20.97 -14.75 -9.73
C ASP A 186 20.00 -15.91 -10.01
N SER A 187 20.53 -17.14 -9.91
CA SER A 187 19.80 -18.39 -10.17
C SER A 187 19.11 -18.97 -8.92
N ARG A 188 19.00 -18.19 -7.84
CA ARG A 188 18.42 -18.67 -6.57
C ARG A 188 16.89 -18.66 -6.62
N SER A 189 16.27 -19.79 -6.26
CA SER A 189 14.82 -19.87 -6.06
C SER A 189 14.32 -18.77 -5.11
N PRO A 190 13.16 -18.15 -5.38
CA PRO A 190 12.65 -17.01 -4.60
C PRO A 190 12.54 -17.39 -3.13
N ILE A 191 13.27 -16.67 -2.27
CA ILE A 191 13.48 -17.13 -0.90
C ILE A 191 12.42 -16.56 0.01
N TYR A 192 11.54 -17.44 0.49
CA TYR A 192 10.42 -17.09 1.34
C TYR A 192 10.82 -16.86 2.83
N GLU A 193 9.80 -16.66 3.66
CA GLU A 193 9.33 -15.33 4.03
C GLU A 193 8.00 -15.71 4.80
N LEU A 194 7.70 -15.25 6.03
CA LEU A 194 6.44 -15.37 6.81
C LEU A 194 6.01 -14.03 7.50
N ILE A 195 4.99 -13.32 6.97
CA ILE A 195 4.26 -12.22 7.66
C ILE A 195 2.99 -12.88 8.17
N GLU A 196 2.51 -12.47 9.32
CA GLU A 196 1.11 -12.62 9.67
C GLU A 196 0.23 -12.12 8.49
N ASN A 197 -0.75 -12.90 8.03
CA ASN A 197 -1.68 -12.46 6.97
C ASN A 197 -2.73 -11.52 7.59
N ASN A 198 -2.31 -10.27 7.81
CA ASN A 198 -2.72 -9.43 8.92
C ASN A 198 -2.52 -7.95 8.50
N PHE A 199 -3.39 -7.05 8.92
CA PHE A 199 -3.33 -5.64 8.49
C PHE A 199 -2.05 -4.91 8.97
N ILE A 200 -1.58 -5.17 10.19
CA ILE A 200 -0.28 -4.68 10.71
C ILE A 200 0.86 -5.24 9.86
N GLY A 201 0.76 -6.50 9.48
CA GLY A 201 1.66 -7.16 8.54
C GLY A 201 1.73 -6.43 7.19
N GLN A 202 0.58 -6.11 6.60
CA GLN A 202 0.46 -5.35 5.35
C GLN A 202 1.05 -3.94 5.49
N LEU A 203 0.75 -3.21 6.57
CA LEU A 203 1.33 -1.87 6.82
C LEU A 203 2.87 -1.90 6.91
N LYS A 204 3.46 -2.95 7.49
CA LYS A 204 4.93 -3.10 7.51
C LYS A 204 5.54 -3.21 6.11
N ILE A 205 4.86 -3.86 5.16
CA ILE A 205 5.28 -3.87 3.74
C ILE A 205 5.07 -2.50 3.11
N LEU A 206 3.86 -1.93 3.26
CA LEU A 206 3.43 -0.68 2.62
C LEU A 206 4.39 0.49 2.92
N ARG A 207 4.92 0.53 4.14
CA ARG A 207 5.97 1.47 4.57
C ARG A 207 7.28 1.35 3.76
N GLN A 208 7.65 0.15 3.37
CA GLN A 208 8.88 -0.16 2.62
C GLN A 208 8.70 -0.04 1.10
N MET A 209 7.47 0.00 0.59
CA MET A 209 7.22 0.07 -0.85
C MET A 209 7.67 1.39 -1.47
N ASP A 210 8.41 1.30 -2.55
CA ASP A 210 8.76 2.43 -3.42
C ASP A 210 7.84 2.52 -4.63
N ILE A 211 7.52 1.37 -5.21
CA ILE A 211 6.66 1.23 -6.37
C ILE A 211 5.56 0.25 -6.00
N HIS A 212 4.32 0.72 -6.01
CA HIS A 212 3.12 -0.07 -5.75
C HIS A 212 2.40 -0.30 -7.08
N ILE A 213 2.44 -1.54 -7.59
CA ILE A 213 1.79 -1.89 -8.86
C ILE A 213 0.51 -2.66 -8.54
N THR A 214 -0.62 -2.23 -9.11
CA THR A 214 -1.92 -2.86 -8.84
C THR A 214 -2.85 -2.82 -10.05
N GLY A 215 -3.70 -3.84 -10.16
CA GLY A 215 -4.88 -3.80 -11.01
C GLY A 215 -6.07 -3.11 -10.30
N PRO A 216 -7.21 -2.93 -10.99
CA PRO A 216 -8.37 -2.20 -10.47
C PRO A 216 -9.14 -2.97 -9.40
N GLY A 217 -9.49 -2.27 -8.32
CA GLY A 217 -10.16 -2.83 -7.15
C GLY A 217 -9.46 -2.46 -5.85
N THR A 218 -9.70 -3.24 -4.80
CA THR A 218 -9.30 -2.93 -3.41
C THR A 218 -7.81 -2.63 -3.23
N GLY A 219 -6.92 -3.24 -4.02
CA GLY A 219 -5.47 -2.98 -3.98
C GLY A 219 -5.09 -1.52 -4.21
N GLN A 220 -5.86 -0.79 -5.02
CA GLN A 220 -5.67 0.65 -5.23
C GLN A 220 -5.76 1.46 -3.93
N MET A 221 -6.61 1.03 -2.98
CA MET A 221 -6.82 1.74 -1.71
C MET A 221 -5.58 1.70 -0.80
N TYR A 222 -4.65 0.77 -1.02
CA TYR A 222 -3.40 0.70 -0.26
C TYR A 222 -2.46 1.87 -0.54
N GLN A 223 -2.65 2.64 -1.62
CA GLN A 223 -1.75 3.76 -1.92
C GLN A 223 -1.69 4.80 -0.81
N THR A 224 -2.79 4.97 -0.07
CA THR A 224 -2.88 5.90 1.07
C THR A 224 -1.88 5.54 2.17
N PHE A 225 -1.45 4.28 2.27
CA PHE A 225 -0.51 3.81 3.29
C PHE A 225 0.97 3.84 2.87
N LEU A 226 1.26 4.25 1.64
CA LEU A 226 2.63 4.32 1.12
C LEU A 226 3.42 5.48 1.75
N SER A 227 4.75 5.33 1.72
CA SER A 227 5.70 6.40 2.04
C SER A 227 5.59 7.57 1.04
N ASP A 228 5.95 8.78 1.47
CA ASP A 228 5.87 9.95 0.61
C ASP A 228 6.84 9.83 -0.57
N GLY A 229 6.41 10.28 -1.75
CA GLY A 229 7.15 10.11 -2.99
C GLY A 229 7.27 8.65 -3.47
N SER A 230 6.55 7.68 -2.89
CA SER A 230 6.36 6.38 -3.54
C SER A 230 5.40 6.51 -4.73
N VAL A 231 5.56 5.65 -5.73
CA VAL A 231 4.81 5.70 -6.98
C VAL A 231 3.76 4.59 -6.99
N THR A 232 2.50 4.92 -7.28
CA THR A 232 1.47 3.92 -7.60
C THR A 232 1.33 3.79 -9.11
N ILE A 233 1.48 2.58 -9.63
CA ILE A 233 1.20 2.22 -11.02
C ILE A 233 -0.10 1.41 -11.04
N ASN A 234 -1.17 2.06 -11.48
CA ASN A 234 -2.45 1.41 -11.72
C ASN A 234 -2.49 0.91 -13.16
N LEU A 235 -2.36 -0.41 -13.36
CA LEU A 235 -2.33 -1.02 -14.69
C LEU A 235 -3.71 -0.99 -15.40
N GLY A 236 -4.74 -0.56 -14.69
CA GLY A 236 -6.09 -0.46 -15.23
C GLY A 236 -6.73 -1.82 -15.51
N GLY A 237 -7.91 -1.78 -16.12
CA GLY A 237 -8.62 -2.98 -16.54
C GLY A 237 -9.30 -2.69 -17.86
N ILE A 238 -8.64 -3.07 -18.94
CA ILE A 238 -9.20 -3.03 -20.29
C ILE A 238 -8.90 -4.39 -20.96
N ARG A 239 -9.59 -5.44 -20.49
CA ARG A 239 -10.02 -6.44 -21.46
C ARG A 239 -11.11 -5.77 -22.31
N PRO A 240 -11.10 -5.93 -23.64
CA PRO A 240 -12.31 -5.70 -24.44
C PRO A 240 -13.46 -6.55 -23.87
N PRO A 241 -14.73 -6.10 -23.96
CA PRO A 241 -15.89 -6.85 -23.47
C PRO A 241 -16.01 -8.29 -24.02
N GLU A 242 -15.36 -8.55 -25.15
CA GLU A 242 -15.29 -9.83 -25.86
C GLU A 242 -14.66 -10.98 -25.03
N PHE A 243 -13.95 -10.69 -23.92
CA PHE A 243 -13.20 -11.68 -23.12
C PHE A 243 -13.64 -11.76 -21.64
N GLU A 244 -14.88 -11.41 -21.31
CA GLU A 244 -15.44 -11.60 -19.95
C GLU A 244 -16.20 -12.93 -19.74
N ASN A 245 -16.54 -13.66 -20.82
CA ASN A 245 -17.37 -14.89 -20.77
C ASN A 245 -16.63 -16.17 -21.22
N THR A 246 -15.29 -16.18 -21.20
CA THR A 246 -14.42 -17.34 -21.46
C THR A 246 -13.45 -17.57 -20.31
#